data_AF-A0A7S1YAM2-F1
#
_entry.id   AF-A0A7S1YAM2-F1
#
_cell.length_a   1.000
_cell.length_b   1.000
_cell.length_c   1.000
_cell.angle_alpha   90.00
_cell.angle_beta   90.00
_cell.angle_gamma   90.00
#
_symmetry.space_group_name_H-M   'P 1'
#
loop_
_entity.id
_entity.type
_entity.pdbx_description
1 polymer ?
#
loop_
_entity_poly.entity_id
_entity_poly.type
_entity_poly.pdbx_seq_one_letter_code
_entity_poly.pdbx_strand_id
1 'polypeptide(L)'
;KVSDGVMQEIAIVVAPLIREYAEDADVLKDVLRLSSLLCHSKKGMEVFTSDLEGLVLAMAVFPESLDVQKWASRVLSKLVESPSNRETVVEAGGISRLVTALRFVGHVEEV
;
A
#
# COMPACT_ATOMS: atom_id res chain seq x y z
N LYS A 1 -0.40 20.26 14.05
CA LYS A 1 -1.15 19.45 13.05
C LYS A 1 -0.46 19.71 11.71
N VAL A 2 0.13 18.69 11.08
CA VAL A 2 0.77 18.85 9.75
C VAL A 2 -0.34 19.20 8.75
N SER A 3 -0.08 20.15 7.84
CA SER A 3 -1.08 20.55 6.86
C SER A 3 -1.28 19.46 5.81
N ASP A 4 -2.47 19.42 5.23
CA ASP A 4 -2.79 18.45 4.17
C ASP A 4 -1.88 18.63 2.94
N GLY A 5 -1.39 19.86 2.70
CA GLY A 5 -0.40 20.15 1.66
C GLY A 5 0.97 19.53 1.95
N VAL A 6 1.47 19.60 3.19
CA VAL A 6 2.74 18.96 3.56
C VAL A 6 2.63 17.44 3.47
N MET A 7 1.49 16.85 3.83
CA MET A 7 1.25 15.41 3.65
C MET A 7 1.28 15.02 2.17
N GLN A 8 0.76 15.87 1.28
CA GLN A 8 0.82 15.66 -0.16
C GLN A 8 2.25 15.70 -0.70
N GLU A 9 3.04 16.69 -0.30
CA GLU A 9 4.44 16.83 -0.72
C GLU A 9 5.28 15.63 -0.30
N ILE A 10 5.10 15.16 0.94
CA ILE A 10 5.78 13.94 1.41
C ILE A 10 5.29 12.73 0.60
N ALA A 11 3.99 12.60 0.34
CA ALA A 11 3.45 11.50 -0.47
C ALA A 11 4.02 11.46 -1.89
N ILE A 12 4.20 12.62 -2.54
CA ILE A 12 4.81 12.73 -3.87
C ILE A 12 6.23 12.15 -3.88
N VAL A 13 6.99 12.36 -2.81
CA VAL A 13 8.35 11.81 -2.67
C VAL A 13 8.32 10.32 -2.33
N VAL A 14 7.37 9.89 -1.49
CA VAL A 14 7.33 8.52 -0.96
C VAL A 14 6.74 7.51 -1.94
N ALA A 15 5.71 7.87 -2.72
CA ALA A 15 5.06 6.98 -3.66
C ALA A 15 6.02 6.30 -4.66
N PRO A 16 6.94 7.00 -5.35
CA PRO A 16 7.86 6.35 -6.30
C PRO A 16 8.84 5.38 -5.62
N LEU A 17 9.13 5.56 -4.33
CA LEU A 17 10.03 4.67 -3.58
C LEU A 17 9.48 3.24 -3.47
N ILE A 18 8.15 3.06 -3.58
CA ILE A 18 7.53 1.73 -3.58
C ILE A 18 8.05 0.90 -4.77
N ARG A 19 8.22 1.54 -5.94
CA ARG A 19 8.77 0.89 -7.14
C ARG A 19 10.29 0.81 -7.09
N GLU A 20 10.96 1.87 -6.63
CA GLU A 20 12.42 1.93 -6.54
C GLU A 20 12.99 0.83 -5.64
N TYR A 21 12.33 0.57 -4.51
CA TYR A 21 12.72 -0.47 -3.56
C TYR A 21 11.85 -1.72 -3.66
N ALA A 22 11.26 -1.99 -4.83
CA ALA A 22 10.42 -3.17 -5.04
C ALA A 22 11.16 -4.51 -4.85
N GLU A 23 12.50 -4.50 -4.82
CA GLU A 23 13.34 -5.68 -4.60
C GLU A 23 13.99 -5.72 -3.20
N ASP A 24 13.73 -4.74 -2.34
CA ASP A 24 14.25 -4.67 -0.97
C ASP A 24 13.11 -4.67 0.05
N ALA A 25 12.79 -5.84 0.61
CA ALA A 25 11.69 -5.99 1.57
C ALA A 25 11.88 -5.16 2.86
N ASP A 26 13.13 -4.92 3.27
CA ASP A 26 13.44 -4.22 4.51
C ASP A 26 13.25 -2.72 4.36
N VAL A 27 13.60 -2.15 3.21
CA VAL A 27 13.28 -0.74 2.92
C VAL A 27 11.79 -0.60 2.60
N LEU A 28 11.23 -1.52 1.82
CA LEU A 28 9.86 -1.44 1.35
C LEU A 28 8.83 -1.49 2.49
N LYS A 29 9.07 -2.25 3.56
CA LYS A 29 8.16 -2.26 4.73
C LYS A 29 8.06 -0.88 5.39
N ASP A 30 9.17 -0.13 5.46
CA ASP A 30 9.19 1.20 6.06
C ASP A 30 8.55 2.24 5.14
N VAL A 31 8.79 2.13 3.82
CA VAL A 31 8.11 2.94 2.80
C VAL A 31 6.60 2.73 2.85
N LEU A 32 6.13 1.48 2.93
CA LEU A 32 4.70 1.16 3.03
C LEU A 32 4.08 1.60 4.35
N ARG A 33 4.82 1.47 5.46
CA ARG A 33 4.40 2.01 6.76
C ARG A 33 4.19 3.51 6.68
N LEU A 34 5.15 4.26 6.12
CA LEU A 34 5.04 5.69 5.92
C LEU A 34 3.86 6.05 5.00
N SER A 35 3.70 5.33 3.89
CA SER A 35 2.56 5.47 2.96
C SER A 35 1.22 5.31 3.67
N SER A 36 1.11 4.35 4.59
CA SER A 36 -0.12 4.14 5.37
C SER A 36 -0.46 5.33 6.28
N LEU A 37 0.55 6.02 6.81
CA LEU A 37 0.37 7.24 7.62
C LEU A 37 -0.06 8.42 6.75
N LEU A 38 0.52 8.54 5.55
CA LEU A 38 0.19 9.60 4.59
C LEU A 38 -1.24 9.46 4.05
N CYS A 39 -1.75 8.24 3.93
CA CYS A 39 -3.14 7.97 3.53
C CYS A 39 -4.20 8.38 4.58
N HIS A 40 -3.81 8.89 5.76
CA HIS A 40 -4.77 9.56 6.66
C HIS A 40 -5.17 10.96 6.18
N SER A 41 -4.47 11.50 5.18
CA SER A 41 -4.76 12.77 4.50
C SER A 41 -5.47 12.51 3.18
N LYS A 42 -6.47 13.34 2.83
CA LYS A 42 -7.15 13.22 1.53
C LYS A 42 -6.17 13.41 0.37
N LYS A 43 -5.36 14.47 0.42
CA LYS A 43 -4.34 14.73 -0.57
C LYS A 43 -3.25 13.66 -0.61
N GLY A 44 -2.90 13.08 0.53
CA GLY A 44 -2.00 11.92 0.58
C GLY A 44 -2.57 10.73 -0.20
N MET A 45 -3.85 10.40 0.02
CA MET A 45 -4.52 9.31 -0.70
C MET A 45 -4.55 9.53 -2.22
N GLU A 46 -4.79 10.77 -2.68
CA GLU A 46 -4.83 11.12 -4.11
C GLU A 46 -3.54 10.72 -4.85
N VAL A 47 -2.37 10.86 -4.19
CA VAL A 47 -1.07 10.48 -4.75
C VAL A 47 -0.92 8.97 -4.89
N PHE A 48 -1.32 8.20 -3.88
CA PHE A 48 -1.19 6.74 -3.93
C PHE A 48 -2.24 6.09 -4.84
N THR A 49 -3.39 6.74 -5.07
CA THR A 49 -4.36 6.25 -6.05
C THR A 49 -3.90 6.41 -7.49
N SER A 50 -3.02 7.38 -7.79
CA SER A 50 -2.48 7.50 -9.15
C SER A 50 -1.43 6.44 -9.47
N ASP A 51 -0.89 5.75 -8.47
CA ASP A 51 0.06 4.65 -8.64
C ASP A 51 -0.24 3.48 -7.67
N LEU A 52 -1.34 2.78 -7.92
CA LEU A 52 -1.68 1.55 -7.19
C LEU A 52 -0.90 0.33 -7.67
N GLU A 53 -0.34 0.38 -8.89
CA GLU A 53 0.40 -0.73 -9.48
C GLU A 53 1.65 -1.05 -8.64
N GLY A 54 2.38 -0.03 -8.18
CA GLY A 54 3.52 -0.22 -7.29
C GLY A 54 3.14 -0.96 -5.99
N LEU A 55 2.01 -0.59 -5.38
CA LEU A 55 1.52 -1.24 -4.15
C LEU A 55 1.13 -2.71 -4.38
N VAL A 56 0.45 -2.98 -5.50
CA VAL A 56 0.03 -4.33 -5.89
C VAL A 56 1.23 -5.21 -6.25
N LEU A 57 2.23 -4.63 -6.91
CA LEU A 57 3.49 -5.29 -7.24
C LEU A 57 4.28 -5.63 -5.97
N ALA A 58 4.41 -4.71 -5.03
CA ALA A 58 5.07 -4.94 -3.74
C ALA A 58 4.49 -6.18 -3.01
N MET A 59 3.17 -6.29 -2.97
CA MET A 59 2.50 -7.47 -2.39
C MET A 59 2.77 -8.76 -3.18
N ALA A 60 2.97 -8.67 -4.50
CA ALA A 60 3.24 -9.81 -5.35
C ALA A 60 4.69 -10.29 -5.27
N VAL A 61 5.64 -9.37 -5.12
CA VAL A 61 7.08 -9.68 -5.01
C VAL A 61 7.42 -10.28 -3.65
N PHE A 62 6.78 -9.81 -2.57
CA PHE A 62 7.03 -10.29 -1.22
C PHE A 62 5.79 -10.94 -0.57
N PRO A 63 5.29 -12.07 -1.11
CA PRO A 63 4.11 -12.73 -0.56
C PRO A 63 4.30 -13.24 0.87
N GLU A 64 5.54 -13.61 1.23
CA GLU A 64 5.88 -14.19 2.55
C GLU A 64 6.21 -13.12 3.60
N SER A 65 6.45 -11.88 3.19
CA SER A 65 6.76 -10.80 4.12
C SER A 65 5.49 -10.28 4.78
N LEU A 66 5.22 -10.75 6.00
CA LEU A 66 4.06 -10.33 6.79
C LEU A 66 3.98 -8.80 6.95
N ASP A 67 5.12 -8.12 7.11
CA ASP A 67 5.17 -6.67 7.22
C ASP A 67 4.77 -5.97 5.93
N VAL A 68 5.29 -6.41 4.78
CA VAL A 68 4.90 -5.86 3.46
C VAL A 68 3.41 -6.10 3.23
N GLN A 69 2.92 -7.32 3.44
CA GLN A 69 1.50 -7.65 3.28
C GLN A 69 0.62 -6.80 4.20
N LYS A 70 0.99 -6.66 5.48
CA LYS A 70 0.25 -5.88 6.47
C LYS A 70 0.18 -4.40 6.10
N TRP A 71 1.31 -3.77 5.78
CA TRP A 71 1.34 -2.34 5.48
C TRP A 71 0.72 -2.00 4.14
N ALA A 72 0.99 -2.80 3.09
CA ALA A 72 0.31 -2.62 1.80
C ALA A 72 -1.20 -2.81 1.92
N SER A 73 -1.65 -3.84 2.66
CA SER A 73 -3.09 -4.05 2.92
C SER A 73 -3.70 -2.87 3.67
N ARG A 74 -2.96 -2.30 4.63
CA ARG A 74 -3.41 -1.11 5.36
C ARG A 74 -3.54 0.11 4.44
N VAL A 75 -2.59 0.33 3.53
CA VAL A 75 -2.68 1.39 2.51
C VAL A 75 -3.94 1.19 1.66
N LEU A 76 -4.13 -0.01 1.07
CA LEU A 76 -5.32 -0.31 0.26
C LEU A 76 -6.62 -0.10 1.05
N SER A 77 -6.67 -0.53 2.31
CA SER A 77 -7.85 -0.33 3.17
C SER A 77 -8.18 1.15 3.40
N LYS A 78 -7.15 2.00 3.49
CA LYS A 78 -7.32 3.45 3.66
C LYS A 78 -7.81 4.10 2.38
N LEU A 79 -7.25 3.71 1.23
CA LEU A 79 -7.66 4.27 -0.04
C LEU A 79 -9.15 4.02 -0.32
N VAL A 80 -9.67 2.82 -0.02
CA VAL A 80 -11.09 2.46 -0.25
C VAL A 80 -12.07 3.09 0.75
N GLU A 81 -11.59 3.78 1.80
CA GLU A 81 -12.45 4.62 2.65
C GLU A 81 -13.10 5.74 1.82
N SER A 82 -12.41 6.24 0.79
CA SER A 82 -13.02 7.11 -0.21
C SER A 82 -13.77 6.29 -1.26
N PRO A 83 -15.09 6.51 -1.46
CA PRO A 83 -15.86 5.79 -2.47
C PRO A 83 -15.30 5.92 -3.89
N SER A 84 -14.71 7.08 -4.22
CA SER A 84 -14.10 7.36 -5.52
C SER A 84 -12.92 6.45 -5.86
N ASN A 85 -12.26 5.87 -4.85
CA ASN A 85 -11.02 5.11 -5.03
C ASN A 85 -11.28 3.61 -5.13
N ARG A 86 -12.50 3.16 -4.83
CA ARG A 86 -12.84 1.73 -4.78
C ARG A 86 -12.70 1.06 -6.13
N GLU A 87 -13.20 1.70 -7.18
CA GLU A 87 -13.11 1.21 -8.56
C GLU A 87 -11.65 1.11 -8.99
N THR A 88 -10.85 2.15 -8.75
CA THR A 88 -9.40 2.15 -9.07
C THR A 88 -8.65 1.04 -8.34
N VAL A 89 -8.96 0.78 -7.06
CA VAL A 89 -8.35 -0.33 -6.29
C VAL A 89 -8.76 -1.70 -6.84
N VAL A 90 -10.00 -1.85 -7.32
CA VAL A 90 -10.47 -3.07 -7.97
C VAL A 90 -9.75 -3.29 -9.29
N GLU A 91 -9.68 -2.26 -10.14
CA GLU A 91 -9.03 -2.30 -11.46
C GLU A 91 -7.53 -2.61 -11.36
N ALA A 92 -6.85 -2.07 -10.34
CA ALA A 92 -5.46 -2.38 -10.07
C ALA A 92 -5.24 -3.83 -9.55
N GLY A 93 -6.30 -4.61 -9.30
CA GLY A 93 -6.20 -5.97 -8.77
C GLY A 93 -5.94 -6.06 -7.27
N GLY A 94 -6.17 -4.97 -6.52
CA GLY A 94 -5.92 -4.90 -5.08
C GLY A 94 -6.70 -5.94 -4.27
N ILE A 95 -7.97 -6.20 -4.62
CA ILE A 95 -8.80 -7.23 -3.95
C ILE A 95 -8.19 -8.63 -4.14
N SER A 96 -7.81 -8.98 -5.37
CA SER A 96 -7.22 -10.29 -5.67
C SER A 96 -5.93 -10.51 -4.89
N ARG A 97 -5.11 -9.46 -4.71
CA ARG A 97 -3.91 -9.53 -3.87
C ARG A 97 -4.22 -9.69 -2.39
N LEU A 98 -5.18 -8.94 -1.85
CA LEU A 98 -5.63 -9.09 -0.46
C LEU A 98 -6.11 -10.52 -0.16
N VAL A 99 -6.91 -11.11 -1.06
CA VAL A 99 -7.38 -12.49 -0.91
C VAL A 99 -6.21 -13.48 -0.95
N THR A 100 -5.23 -13.26 -1.83
CA THR A 100 -4.03 -14.10 -1.91
C THR A 100 -3.23 -14.02 -0.61
N ALA A 101 -3.03 -12.82 -0.07
CA ALA A 101 -2.32 -12.60 1.19
C ALA A 101 -3.02 -13.30 2.37
N LEU A 102 -4.35 -13.22 2.45
CA LEU A 102 -5.13 -13.90 3.50
C LEU A 102 -4.99 -15.43 3.45
N ARG A 103 -4.98 -16.00 2.23
CA ARG A 103 -4.78 -17.45 2.05
C ARG A 103 -3.40 -17.89 2.49
N PHE A 104 -2.38 -17.05 2.27
CA PHE A 104 -1.03 -17.35 2.69
C PHE A 104 -0.90 -17.33 4.22
N VAL A 105 -1.41 -16.28 4.89
CA VAL A 105 -1.38 -16.19 6.36
C VAL A 105 -2.09 -17.38 7.02
N GLY A 106 -3.21 -17.83 6.48
CA GLY A 106 -3.92 -19.01 6.99
C GLY A 106 -3.16 -20.34 6.87
N HIS A 107 -2.14 -20.44 6.00
CA HIS A 107 -1.26 -21.63 5.91
C HIS A 107 -0.12 -21.61 6.94
N VAL A 108 0.26 -20.43 7.45
CA VAL A 108 1.42 -20.30 8.38
C VAL A 108 1.04 -20.69 9.82
N GLU A 109 -0.24 -20.65 10.19
CA GLU A 109 -0.70 -21.04 11.54
C GLU A 109 -0.85 -22.57 11.74
N GLU A 110 -0.64 -23.40 10.72
CA GLU A 110 -0.78 -24.87 10.80
C GLU A 110 0.55 -25.66 10.92
N VAL A 111 1.68 -25.02 11.24
CA VAL A 111 3.00 -25.72 11.37
C VAL A 111 3.61 -25.59 12.76
#